data_AF-A0A239A447-F1
#
_entry.id   AF-A0A239A447-F1
#
_cell.length_a   1.000
_cell.length_b   1.000
_cell.length_c   1.000
_cell.angle_alpha   90.00
_cell.angle_beta   90.00
_cell.angle_gamma   90.00
#
_symmetry.space_group_name_H-M   'P 1'
#
loop_
_entity.id
_entity.type
_entity.pdbx_description
1 polymer ?
#
loop_
_entity_poly.entity_id
_entity_poly.type
_entity_poly.pdbx_seq_one_letter_code
_entity_poly.pdbx_strand_id
1 'polypeptide(L)' 'MTTQPEFYMTYDDIGYDLENRGAEPDIEVGIAPQDYVAGRDPQLERAIAVALERLEDHEPHAPTREERPRLAAPSLPPRP' A
#
# COMPACT_ATOMS: atom_id res chain seq x y z
N MET A 1 6.37 -5.39 -32.87
CA MET A 1 6.21 -5.73 -31.45
C MET A 1 4.98 -4.98 -30.95
N THR A 2 4.00 -5.68 -30.39
CA THR A 2 2.78 -5.07 -29.82
C THR A 2 2.62 -5.56 -28.39
N THR A 3 1.95 -4.78 -27.55
CA THR A 3 1.55 -5.21 -26.21
C THR A 3 0.15 -5.83 -26.28
N GLN A 4 -0.09 -6.90 -25.53
CA GLN A 4 -1.40 -7.54 -25.36
C GLN A 4 -1.62 -7.82 -23.87
N PRO A 5 -2.82 -7.55 -23.31
CA PRO A 5 -3.13 -7.88 -21.92
C PRO A 5 -3.39 -9.40 -21.82
N GLU A 6 -2.33 -10.17 -21.67
CA GLU A 6 -2.38 -11.64 -21.61
C GLU A 6 -2.78 -12.15 -20.22
N PHE A 7 -2.54 -11.36 -19.17
CA PHE A 7 -2.78 -11.74 -17.78
C PHE A 7 -3.76 -10.77 -17.13
N TYR A 8 -4.65 -11.31 -16.31
CA TYR A 8 -5.59 -10.55 -15.49
C TYR A 8 -5.21 -10.65 -14.01
N MET A 9 -5.63 -9.65 -13.24
CA MET A 9 -5.56 -9.67 -11.78
C MET A 9 -6.97 -9.96 -11.25
N THR A 10 -7.07 -10.92 -10.32
CA THR A 10 -8.31 -11.22 -9.60
C THR A 10 -8.01 -11.29 -8.11
N TYR A 11 -9.00 -10.93 -7.30
CA TYR A 11 -8.93 -10.98 -5.84
C TYR A 11 -10.12 -11.78 -5.29
N ASP A 12 -9.95 -12.39 -4.12
CA ASP A 12 -10.98 -13.27 -3.52
C ASP A 12 -12.28 -12.51 -3.17
N ASP A 13 -12.16 -11.22 -2.87
CA ASP A 13 -13.24 -10.34 -2.43
C ASP A 13 -13.94 -9.57 -3.55
N ILE A 14 -13.19 -9.14 -4.58
CA ILE A 14 -13.70 -8.30 -5.68
C ILE A 14 -13.64 -8.95 -7.07
N GLY A 15 -13.09 -10.17 -7.19
CA GLY A 15 -12.95 -10.86 -8.47
C GLY A 15 -12.18 -10.02 -9.49
N TYR A 16 -12.79 -9.78 -10.66
CA TYR A 16 -12.23 -8.99 -11.78
C TYR A 16 -12.54 -7.49 -11.72
N ASP A 17 -13.23 -7.01 -10.68
CA ASP A 17 -13.84 -5.67 -10.67
C ASP A 17 -12.82 -4.51 -10.59
N LEU A 18 -11.53 -4.82 -10.39
CA LEU A 18 -10.45 -3.81 -10.44
C LEU A 18 -10.27 -3.24 -11.86
N GLU A 19 -10.43 -4.08 -12.89
CA GLU A 19 -10.19 -3.66 -14.28
C GLU A 19 -11.22 -2.63 -14.72
N ASN A 20 -10.77 -1.52 -15.32
CA ASN A 20 -11.59 -0.35 -15.72
C ASN A 20 -12.28 0.43 -14.59
N ARG A 21 -12.12 0.02 -13.31
CA ARG A 21 -12.66 0.74 -12.15
C ARG A 21 -11.58 1.37 -11.28
N GLY A 22 -10.46 0.68 -11.07
CA GLY A 22 -9.43 1.08 -10.09
C GLY A 22 -9.83 0.75 -8.65
N ALA A 23 -9.07 1.27 -7.69
CA ALA A 23 -9.35 1.15 -6.26
C ALA A 23 -9.96 2.46 -5.75
N GLU A 24 -11.13 2.38 -5.13
CA GLU A 24 -11.81 3.54 -4.58
C GLU A 24 -11.13 3.98 -3.28
N PRO A 25 -10.79 5.28 -3.11
CA PRO A 25 -10.18 5.76 -1.87
C PRO A 25 -11.24 5.87 -0.77
N ASP A 26 -10.88 5.50 0.47
CA ASP A 26 -11.75 5.74 1.64
C ASP A 26 -12.01 7.24 1.86
N ILE A 27 -11.02 8.08 1.52
CA ILE A 27 -11.06 9.53 1.64
C ILE A 27 -10.56 10.11 0.32
N GLU A 28 -11.48 10.62 -0.49
CA GLU A 28 -11.13 11.29 -1.73
C GLU A 28 -10.54 12.68 -1.44
N VAL A 29 -9.32 12.92 -1.92
CA VAL A 29 -8.63 14.20 -1.81
C VAL A 29 -8.03 14.55 -3.18
N GLY A 30 -8.66 15.49 -3.88
CA GLY A 30 -8.12 16.01 -5.12
C GLY A 30 -6.95 16.97 -4.91
N ILE A 31 -6.12 17.13 -5.94
CA ILE A 31 -5.14 18.23 -6.04
C ILE A 31 -5.68 19.20 -7.09
N ALA A 32 -6.23 20.34 -6.68
CA ALA A 32 -6.78 21.30 -7.62
C ALA A 32 -5.65 22.08 -8.34
N PRO A 33 -5.88 22.63 -9.54
CA PRO A 33 -4.86 23.37 -10.27
C PRO A 33 -4.23 24.52 -9.48
N GLN A 34 -5.01 25.24 -8.68
CA GLN A 34 -4.51 26.32 -7.83
C GLN A 34 -3.63 25.82 -6.69
N ASP A 35 -3.88 24.62 -6.15
CA ASP A 35 -3.03 24.01 -5.12
C ASP A 35 -1.69 23.64 -5.73
N TYR A 36 -1.71 23.04 -6.92
CA TYR A 36 -0.51 22.73 -7.68
C TYR A 36 0.33 23.98 -7.99
N VAL A 37 -0.32 25.06 -8.48
CA VAL A 37 0.36 26.35 -8.74
C VAL A 37 0.94 26.95 -7.47
N ALA A 38 0.27 26.80 -6.34
CA ALA A 38 0.73 27.27 -5.04
C ALA A 38 1.79 26.34 -4.39
N GLY A 39 2.14 25.20 -5.02
CA GLY A 39 3.05 24.21 -4.46
C GLY A 39 2.50 23.51 -3.21
N ARG A 40 1.18 23.45 -3.06
CA ARG A 40 0.50 22.81 -1.92
C ARG A 40 0.12 21.37 -2.27
N ASP A 41 0.33 20.47 -1.31
CA ASP A 41 -0.06 19.06 -1.42
C ASP A 41 -1.19 18.75 -0.43
N PRO A 42 -2.46 18.92 -0.84
CA PRO A 42 -3.60 18.64 0.03
C PRO A 42 -3.72 17.15 0.39
N GLN A 43 -3.20 16.23 -0.45
CA GLN A 43 -3.23 14.80 -0.16
C GLN A 43 -2.31 14.46 1.01
N LEU A 44 -1.08 14.98 1.00
CA LEU A 44 -0.13 14.78 2.10
C LEU A 44 -0.60 15.48 3.39
N GLU A 45 -1.09 16.72 3.28
CA GLU A 45 -1.66 17.45 4.43
C GLU A 45 -2.79 16.65 5.08
N ARG A 46 -3.74 16.13 4.29
CA ARG A 46 -4.85 15.31 4.80
C ARG A 46 -4.37 13.96 5.33
N ALA A 47 -3.42 13.30 4.67
CA ALA A 47 -2.89 12.01 5.11
C ALA A 47 -2.23 12.12 6.50
N ILE A 48 -1.42 13.17 6.74
CA ILE A 48 -0.80 13.42 8.03
C ILE A 48 -1.86 13.66 9.10
N ALA A 49 -2.86 14.52 8.81
CA ALA A 49 -3.93 14.81 9.75
C ALA A 49 -4.71 13.55 10.16
N VAL A 50 -5.11 12.71 9.18
CA VAL A 50 -5.82 11.45 9.43
C VAL A 50 -4.95 10.45 10.19
N ALA A 51 -3.66 10.37 9.86
CA ALA A 51 -2.74 9.48 10.56
C ALA A 51 -2.60 9.86 12.03
N LEU A 52 -2.45 11.15 12.33
CA LEU A 52 -2.36 11.64 13.71
C LEU A 52 -3.66 11.41 14.49
N GLU A 53 -4.82 11.67 13.88
CA GLU A 53 -6.14 11.37 14.48
C GLU A 53 -6.27 9.88 14.81
N ARG A 54 -5.93 8.99 13.87
CA ARG A 54 -6.02 7.53 14.10
C ARG A 54 -5.04 7.01 15.15
N LEU A 55 -3.91 7.68 15.36
CA LEU A 55 -2.97 7.31 16.41
C LEU A 55 -3.50 7.61 17.82
N GLU A 56 -4.49 8.50 17.96
CA GLU A 56 -5.17 8.72 19.24
C GLU A 56 -6.07 7.54 19.60
N ASP A 57 -6.70 6.91 18.59
CA ASP A 57 -7.66 5.80 18.76
C ASP A 57 -7.04 4.40 18.65
N HIS A 58 -5.89 4.27 17.98
CA HIS A 58 -5.26 2.99 17.67
C HIS A 58 -3.79 2.98 18.08
N GLU A 59 -3.37 1.94 18.81
CA GLU A 59 -1.96 1.72 19.11
C GLU A 59 -1.18 1.44 17.81
N PRO A 60 0.00 2.05 17.60
CA PRO A 60 0.82 1.77 16.43
C PRO A 60 1.13 0.27 16.32
N HIS A 61 1.06 -0.28 15.12
CA HIS A 61 1.56 -1.64 14.89
C HIS A 61 3.06 -1.69 15.18
N ALA A 62 3.43 -2.38 16.25
CA ALA A 62 4.80 -2.56 16.70
C ALA A 62 5.16 -4.05 16.63
N PRO A 63 5.65 -4.56 15.48
CA PRO A 63 5.97 -5.95 15.36
C PRO A 63 7.11 -6.32 16.32
N THR A 64 6.97 -7.46 16.97
CA THR A 64 7.97 -7.95 17.92
C THR A 64 9.12 -8.63 17.17
N ARG A 65 10.29 -8.75 17.82
CA ARG A 65 11.45 -9.39 17.19
C ARG A 65 11.18 -10.86 16.87
N GLU A 66 10.29 -11.47 17.64
CA GLU A 66 9.82 -12.84 17.59
C GLU A 66 9.01 -13.13 16.32
N GLU A 67 8.27 -12.14 15.80
CA GLU A 67 7.49 -12.25 14.56
C GLU A 67 8.36 -12.27 13.29
N ARG A 68 9.65 -11.93 13.42
CA ARG A 68 10.58 -11.95 12.28
C ARG A 68 10.85 -13.39 11.85
N PRO A 69 10.53 -13.78 10.60
CA PRO A 69 10.85 -15.11 10.12
C PRO A 69 12.37 -15.32 10.06
N ARG A 70 12.84 -16.49 10.52
CA ARG A 70 14.24 -16.89 10.36
C ARG A 70 14.45 -17.41 8.93
N LEU A 71 15.00 -16.55 8.08
CA LEU A 71 15.35 -16.88 6.69
C LEU A 71 16.75 -17.51 6.54
N ALA A 72 17.38 -17.94 7.64
CA ALA A 72 18.69 -18.57 7.59
C ALA A 72 18.59 -19.91 6.85
N ALA A 73 19.47 -20.13 5.88
CA ALA A 73 19.59 -21.43 5.22
C ALA A 73 19.93 -22.52 6.25
N PRO A 74 19.38 -23.74 6.10
CA PRO A 74 19.75 -24.86 6.96
C PRO A 74 21.25 -25.15 6.88
N SER A 75 21.84 -25.72 7.93
CA SER A 75 23.25 -26.08 7.91
C SER A 75 23.52 -27.09 6.80
N LEU A 76 24.51 -26.82 5.96
CA LEU A 76 24.94 -27.77 4.95
C LEU A 76 25.54 -29.01 5.61
N PRO A 77 25.36 -30.22 5.03
CA PRO A 77 26.04 -31.41 5.49
C PRO A 77 27.57 -31.26 5.35
N PRO A 78 28.38 -32.03 6.10
CA PRO A 78 29.83 -32.01 5.99
C PRO A 78 30.27 -32.40 4.57
N ARG A 79 31.33 -31.74 4.07
CA ARG A 79 31.93 -32.10 2.77
C ARG A 79 32.66 -33.46 2.90
N PRO A 80 32.63 -34.29 1.84
CA PRO A 80 33.36 -35.56 1.81
C PRO A 80 34.88 -35.37 1.88
#